data_AF-A0A6G7ZQB5-F1
#
_entry.id   AF-A0A6G7ZQB5-F1
#
_cell.length_a   1.000
_cell.length_b   1.000
_cell.length_c   1.000
_cell.angle_alpha   90.00
_cell.angle_beta   90.00
_cell.angle_gamma   90.00
#
_symmetry.space_group_name_H-M   'P 1'
#
loop_
_entity.id
_entity.type
_entity.pdbx_description
1 polymer ?
#
loop_
_entity_poly.entity_id
_entity_poly.type
_entity_poly.pdbx_seq_one_letter_code
_entity_poly.pdbx_strand_id
1 'polypeptide(L)'
;MGLPFDPPTAVGSSPFRIQLTYWWRHHRLARLAQPRLFTEWVQHRKLYDRDPRLPRLADKLHAKDFVADQLGPDWVTPTLWRGVTLPAEPAWEFPYVVKSRHGCGHTIVVHDLAGHKQAVRQSRRWMRRSYGGWLDEWLYGQIERGLLVEPFIGEAPTLPVDYKVFVFGGEARFVQVHLDRAGRHRWIVLDRQWQRVSEASSDPDPAPPAELSVMLRAAERLGAGFCFVRADFYQVDGKARFGEMTFYPGSGLEPVQPSRLDLQMGLLWAAALPAWLEPASRMVA
;
A
#
# COMPACT_ATOMS: atom_id res chain seq x y z
N MET A 1 9.46 27.38 -30.30
CA MET A 1 8.15 26.94 -29.79
C MET A 1 8.11 25.43 -29.84
N GLY A 2 8.58 24.75 -28.79
CA GLY A 2 8.43 23.30 -28.66
C GLY A 2 7.10 23.02 -27.99
N LEU A 3 6.24 22.23 -28.64
CA LEU A 3 5.02 21.73 -28.01
C LEU A 3 5.41 20.91 -26.77
N PRO A 4 4.68 21.01 -25.65
CA PRO A 4 4.88 20.11 -24.52
C PRO A 4 4.64 18.68 -25.00
N PHE A 5 5.59 17.81 -24.72
CA PHE A 5 5.43 16.37 -24.90
C PHE A 5 4.35 15.90 -23.94
N ASP A 6 3.10 15.84 -24.40
CA ASP A 6 2.03 15.18 -23.67
C ASP A 6 2.32 13.67 -23.72
N PRO A 7 2.72 13.03 -22.60
CA PRO A 7 2.85 11.59 -22.59
C PRO A 7 1.47 11.00 -22.91
N PRO A 8 1.41 9.93 -23.72
CA PRO A 8 0.15 9.34 -24.14
C PRO A 8 -0.69 9.03 -22.90
N THR A 9 -1.83 9.69 -22.78
CA THR A 9 -2.86 9.39 -21.78
C THR A 9 -3.36 7.99 -22.06
N ALA A 10 -2.69 7.01 -21.46
CA ALA A 10 -3.05 5.61 -21.56
C ALA A 10 -4.53 5.47 -21.17
N VAL A 11 -5.29 4.74 -21.99
CA VAL A 11 -6.66 4.32 -21.73
C VAL A 11 -6.77 3.82 -20.28
N GLY A 12 -7.28 4.65 -19.36
CA GLY A 12 -7.44 4.27 -17.96
C GLY A 12 -7.40 5.40 -16.94
N SER A 13 -6.48 6.37 -17.06
CA SER A 13 -6.33 7.46 -16.08
C SER A 13 -6.73 8.83 -16.66
N SER A 14 -7.60 9.55 -15.96
CA SER A 14 -8.15 10.85 -16.37
C SER A 14 -7.67 11.93 -15.41
N PRO A 15 -6.86 12.91 -15.88
CA PRO A 15 -6.48 14.07 -15.06
C PRO A 15 -7.70 14.81 -14.51
N PHE A 16 -8.81 14.86 -15.26
CA PHE A 16 -10.06 15.48 -14.81
C PHE A 16 -10.66 14.76 -13.60
N ARG A 17 -10.77 13.42 -13.64
CA ARG A 17 -11.28 12.63 -12.51
C ARG A 17 -10.40 12.74 -11.29
N ILE A 18 -9.08 12.72 -11.47
CA ILE A 18 -8.12 12.95 -10.39
C ILE A 18 -8.32 14.33 -9.77
N GLN A 19 -8.43 15.40 -10.56
CA GLN A 19 -8.67 16.74 -10.04
C GLN A 19 -9.99 16.85 -9.28
N LEU A 20 -11.07 16.25 -9.81
CA LEU A 20 -12.38 16.26 -9.18
C LEU A 20 -12.38 15.53 -7.84
N THR A 21 -11.83 14.31 -7.80
CA THR A 21 -11.75 13.51 -6.57
C THR A 21 -10.82 14.13 -5.54
N TYR A 22 -9.70 14.70 -5.98
CA TYR A 22 -8.76 15.39 -5.10
C TYR A 22 -9.38 16.68 -4.53
N TRP A 23 -10.08 17.48 -5.33
CA TRP A 23 -10.81 18.66 -4.85
C TRP A 23 -11.89 18.30 -3.83
N TRP A 24 -12.66 17.23 -4.08
CA TRP A 24 -13.68 16.76 -3.13
C TRP A 24 -13.10 16.36 -1.76
N ARG A 25 -11.88 15.80 -1.74
CA ARG A 25 -11.23 15.30 -0.51
C ARG A 25 -10.37 16.33 0.22
N HIS A 26 -9.68 17.19 -0.53
CA HIS A 26 -8.67 18.12 -0.01
C HIS A 26 -9.08 19.58 -0.12
N HIS A 27 -10.24 19.87 -0.72
CA HIS A 27 -10.78 21.23 -0.94
C HIS A 27 -9.84 22.16 -1.72
N ARG A 28 -9.00 21.58 -2.59
CA ARG A 28 -8.05 22.28 -3.48
C ARG A 28 -7.74 21.43 -4.70
N LEU A 29 -7.25 22.03 -5.77
CA LEU A 29 -6.74 21.28 -6.92
C LEU A 29 -5.32 20.75 -6.65
N ALA A 30 -5.00 19.57 -7.19
CA ALA A 30 -3.67 18.97 -7.09
C ALA A 30 -2.70 19.60 -8.08
N ARG A 31 -1.45 19.82 -7.66
CA ARG A 31 -0.35 20.15 -8.58
C ARG A 31 0.19 18.89 -9.25
N LEU A 32 -0.49 18.44 -10.30
CA LEU A 32 -0.18 17.17 -10.97
C LEU A 32 1.15 17.17 -11.73
N ALA A 33 1.55 18.28 -12.34
CA ALA A 33 2.81 18.37 -13.10
C ALA A 33 4.03 18.67 -12.22
N GLN A 34 3.84 19.35 -11.09
CA GLN A 34 4.89 19.72 -10.14
C GLN A 34 4.40 19.51 -8.71
N PRO A 35 4.29 18.25 -8.26
CA PRO A 35 3.78 17.93 -6.94
C PRO A 35 4.68 18.51 -5.86
N ARG A 36 4.08 19.02 -4.78
CA ARG A 36 4.82 19.46 -3.59
C ARG A 36 4.47 18.62 -2.38
N LEU A 37 3.28 18.04 -2.39
CA LEU A 37 2.71 17.32 -1.27
C LEU A 37 2.75 15.83 -1.56
N PHE A 38 2.82 15.01 -0.51
CA PHE A 38 2.78 13.57 -0.66
C PHE A 38 1.52 13.09 -1.37
N THR A 39 0.38 13.64 -0.97
CA THR A 39 -0.92 13.32 -1.59
C THR A 39 -0.94 13.67 -3.08
N GLU A 40 -0.30 14.77 -3.50
CA GLU A 40 -0.11 15.14 -4.91
C GLU A 40 0.85 14.20 -5.65
N TRP A 41 1.95 13.78 -5.01
CA TRP A 41 2.89 12.81 -5.59
C TRP A 41 2.22 11.47 -5.87
N VAL A 42 1.31 11.01 -5.00
CA VAL A 42 0.51 9.82 -5.27
C VAL A 42 -0.37 10.01 -6.50
N GLN A 43 -1.01 11.18 -6.68
CA GLN A 43 -1.79 11.46 -7.89
C GLN A 43 -0.92 11.54 -9.15
N HIS A 44 0.25 12.19 -9.07
CA HIS A 44 1.22 12.24 -10.15
C HIS A 44 1.65 10.83 -10.57
N ARG A 45 1.95 9.97 -9.60
CA ARG A 45 2.32 8.58 -9.84
C ARG A 45 1.24 7.82 -10.63
N LYS A 46 -0.03 7.94 -10.24
CA LYS A 46 -1.15 7.29 -10.93
C LYS A 46 -1.26 7.68 -12.42
N LEU A 47 -0.87 8.90 -12.77
CA LEU A 47 -0.91 9.40 -14.13
C LEU A 47 0.30 8.93 -14.93
N TYR A 48 1.50 9.16 -14.40
CA TYR A 48 2.73 9.19 -15.18
C TYR A 48 3.71 8.05 -14.88
N ASP A 49 3.66 7.44 -13.69
CA ASP A 49 4.61 6.40 -13.31
C ASP A 49 4.12 5.03 -13.82
N ARG A 50 4.86 4.49 -14.78
CA ARG A 50 4.58 3.21 -15.46
C ARG A 50 5.67 2.19 -15.23
N ASP A 51 6.40 2.31 -14.13
CA ASP A 51 7.40 1.34 -13.75
C ASP A 51 6.78 -0.08 -13.68
N PRO A 52 7.25 -1.04 -14.50
CA PRO A 52 6.67 -2.38 -14.57
C PRO A 52 6.84 -3.18 -13.27
N ARG A 53 7.68 -2.71 -12.34
CA ARG A 53 7.84 -3.29 -11.01
C ARG A 53 6.61 -3.05 -10.12
N LEU A 54 5.87 -1.95 -10.30
CA LEU A 54 4.77 -1.60 -9.38
C LEU A 54 3.62 -2.62 -9.41
N PRO A 55 3.08 -3.03 -10.58
CA PRO A 55 2.05 -4.06 -10.62
C PRO A 55 2.54 -5.39 -10.03
N ARG A 56 3.79 -5.78 -10.35
CA ARG A 56 4.38 -7.02 -9.85
C ARG A 56 4.50 -7.03 -8.33
N LEU A 57 4.87 -5.91 -7.71
CA LEU A 57 5.05 -5.82 -6.26
C LEU A 57 3.75 -5.54 -5.48
N ALA A 58 2.71 -5.06 -6.15
CA ALA A 58 1.36 -4.95 -5.56
C ALA A 58 0.56 -6.27 -5.70
N ASP A 59 0.94 -7.15 -6.62
CA ASP A 59 0.41 -8.49 -6.75
C ASP A 59 0.81 -9.35 -5.56
N LYS A 60 -0.16 -9.74 -4.73
CA LYS A 60 0.11 -10.45 -3.46
C LYS A 60 0.91 -11.73 -3.62
N LEU A 61 0.83 -12.43 -4.75
CA LEU A 61 1.62 -13.65 -4.96
C LEU A 61 3.07 -13.31 -5.29
N HIS A 62 3.29 -12.45 -6.28
CA HIS A 62 4.63 -12.03 -6.67
C HIS A 62 5.35 -11.22 -5.58
N ALA A 63 4.62 -10.41 -4.81
CA ALA A 63 5.15 -9.69 -3.65
C ALA A 63 5.71 -10.66 -2.60
N LYS A 64 5.03 -11.79 -2.36
CA LYS A 64 5.52 -12.80 -1.42
C LYS A 64 6.79 -13.48 -1.92
N ASP A 65 6.84 -13.83 -3.20
CA ASP A 65 8.05 -14.39 -3.79
C ASP A 65 9.23 -13.41 -3.67
N PHE A 66 9.01 -12.13 -4.03
CA PHE A 66 10.01 -11.07 -3.89
C PHE A 66 10.48 -10.87 -2.45
N VAL A 67 9.56 -10.85 -1.48
CA VAL A 67 9.91 -10.67 -0.07
C VAL A 67 10.65 -11.90 0.47
N ALA A 68 10.25 -13.11 0.08
CA ALA A 68 10.95 -14.33 0.49
C ALA A 68 12.39 -14.33 -0.04
N ASP A 69 12.61 -13.91 -1.30
CA ASP A 69 13.94 -13.79 -1.89
C ASP A 69 14.79 -12.72 -1.20
N GLN A 70 14.19 -11.60 -0.80
CA GLN A 70 14.92 -10.50 -0.16
C GLN A 70 15.15 -10.74 1.34
N LEU A 71 14.16 -11.18 2.09
CA LEU A 71 14.20 -11.19 3.55
C LEU A 71 14.23 -12.61 4.14
N GLY A 72 13.92 -13.62 3.35
CA GLY A 72 13.77 -15.01 3.76
C GLY A 72 12.30 -15.45 3.85
N PRO A 73 12.04 -16.77 3.72
CA PRO A 73 10.67 -17.31 3.65
C PRO A 73 9.84 -17.09 4.92
N ASP A 74 10.49 -16.95 6.08
CA ASP A 74 9.80 -16.74 7.36
C ASP A 74 9.06 -15.39 7.46
N TRP A 75 9.40 -14.43 6.59
CA TRP A 75 8.71 -13.15 6.54
C TRP A 75 7.33 -13.23 5.91
N VAL A 76 7.07 -14.22 5.06
CA VAL A 76 5.82 -14.32 4.31
C VAL A 76 4.92 -15.40 4.87
N THR A 77 3.63 -15.08 4.97
CA THR A 77 2.60 -16.07 5.28
C THR A 77 2.59 -17.19 4.23
N PRO A 78 2.50 -18.47 4.58
CA PRO A 78 2.40 -19.54 3.58
C PRO A 78 1.20 -19.38 2.63
N THR A 79 1.35 -19.72 1.35
CA THR A 79 0.22 -19.83 0.41
C THR A 79 -0.26 -21.27 0.38
N LEU A 80 -1.43 -21.55 0.96
CA LEU A 80 -2.03 -22.89 0.99
C LEU A 80 -2.58 -23.30 -0.38
N TRP A 81 -3.09 -22.33 -1.13
CA TRP A 81 -3.67 -22.56 -2.46
C TRP A 81 -3.65 -21.29 -3.31
N ARG A 82 -3.58 -21.43 -4.64
CA ARG A 82 -3.75 -20.34 -5.62
C ARG A 82 -4.55 -20.82 -6.83
N GLY A 83 -5.36 -19.94 -7.41
CA GLY A 83 -6.14 -20.24 -8.62
C GLY A 83 -7.17 -19.17 -8.96
N VAL A 84 -7.99 -19.40 -9.98
CA VAL A 84 -8.98 -18.41 -10.47
C VAL A 84 -10.38 -18.59 -9.87
N THR A 85 -10.68 -19.79 -9.37
CA THR A 85 -11.97 -20.15 -8.77
C THR A 85 -11.70 -20.99 -7.53
N LEU A 86 -12.21 -20.56 -6.37
CA LEU A 86 -12.12 -21.37 -5.14
C LEU A 86 -12.81 -22.73 -5.34
N PRO A 87 -12.25 -23.82 -4.78
CA PRO A 87 -12.90 -25.12 -4.78
C PRO A 87 -14.24 -25.07 -4.04
N ALA A 88 -15.12 -26.03 -4.33
CA ALA A 88 -16.44 -26.11 -3.68
C ALA A 88 -16.35 -26.47 -2.19
N GLU A 89 -15.29 -27.19 -1.82
CA GLU A 89 -14.96 -27.59 -0.46
C GLU A 89 -13.51 -27.20 -0.14
N PRO A 90 -13.22 -26.74 1.08
CA PRO A 90 -11.86 -26.38 1.47
C PRO A 90 -11.04 -27.64 1.74
N ALA A 91 -9.79 -27.67 1.26
CA ALA A 91 -8.83 -28.73 1.53
C ALA A 91 -7.86 -28.37 2.68
N TRP A 92 -8.21 -27.37 3.49
CA TRP A 92 -7.34 -26.76 4.50
C TRP A 92 -8.13 -26.44 5.76
N GLU A 93 -7.43 -26.36 6.89
CA GLU A 93 -8.03 -26.19 8.21
C GLU A 93 -8.59 -24.79 8.43
N PHE A 94 -9.65 -24.71 9.24
CA PHE A 94 -10.21 -23.44 9.71
C PHE A 94 -9.47 -22.96 10.96
N PRO A 95 -9.34 -21.63 11.17
CA PRO A 95 -9.68 -20.57 10.23
C PRO A 95 -8.57 -20.32 9.19
N TYR A 96 -8.97 -19.81 8.02
CA TYR A 96 -8.04 -19.39 6.96
C TYR A 96 -8.50 -18.09 6.31
N VAL A 97 -7.63 -17.51 5.48
CA VAL A 97 -7.90 -16.24 4.80
C VAL A 97 -7.92 -16.45 3.30
N VAL A 98 -9.01 -15.99 2.66
CA VAL A 98 -9.11 -15.88 1.20
C VAL A 98 -8.81 -14.44 0.80
N LYS A 99 -7.90 -14.26 -0.16
CA LYS A 99 -7.59 -12.95 -0.74
C LYS A 99 -7.68 -12.99 -2.26
N SER A 100 -7.92 -11.84 -2.89
CA SER A 100 -7.56 -11.67 -4.31
C SER A 100 -6.16 -11.10 -4.46
N ARG A 101 -5.41 -11.58 -5.43
CA ARG A 101 -4.04 -11.09 -5.69
C ARG A 101 -4.02 -9.66 -6.25
N HIS A 102 -5.07 -9.24 -6.95
CA HIS A 102 -5.14 -8.01 -7.77
C HIS A 102 -5.90 -6.82 -7.18
N GLY A 103 -6.37 -6.89 -5.93
CA GLY A 103 -7.25 -5.85 -5.37
C GLY A 103 -6.99 -5.53 -3.90
N CYS A 104 -7.41 -4.33 -3.49
CA CYS A 104 -7.38 -3.87 -2.10
C CYS A 104 -8.72 -4.13 -1.39
N GLY A 105 -8.68 -4.49 -0.10
CA GLY A 105 -9.87 -4.83 0.70
C GLY A 105 -10.56 -6.16 0.30
N HIS A 106 -10.03 -6.88 -0.68
CA HIS A 106 -10.51 -8.19 -1.09
C HIS A 106 -9.92 -9.29 -0.22
N THR A 107 -10.38 -9.34 1.04
CA THR A 107 -9.94 -10.29 2.07
C THR A 107 -11.16 -10.82 2.82
N ILE A 108 -11.22 -12.13 3.05
CA ILE A 108 -12.26 -12.77 3.87
C ILE A 108 -11.57 -13.75 4.82
N VAL A 109 -11.83 -13.61 6.12
CA VAL A 109 -11.48 -14.64 7.11
C VAL A 109 -12.61 -15.65 7.15
N VAL A 110 -12.28 -16.93 7.03
CA VAL A 110 -13.24 -18.03 6.97
C VAL A 110 -13.04 -18.91 8.20
N HIS A 111 -14.08 -19.03 9.03
CA HIS A 111 -14.05 -19.78 10.28
C HIS A 111 -14.74 -21.16 10.20
N ASP A 112 -15.61 -21.36 9.22
CA ASP A 112 -16.39 -22.59 9.08
C ASP A 112 -16.84 -22.82 7.61
N LEU A 113 -17.56 -23.91 7.39
CA LEU A 113 -18.06 -24.29 6.07
C LEU A 113 -19.11 -23.30 5.51
N ALA A 114 -19.90 -22.64 6.37
CA ALA A 114 -20.85 -21.63 5.93
C ALA A 114 -20.13 -20.37 5.41
N GLY A 115 -19.10 -19.93 6.12
CA GLY A 115 -18.17 -18.88 5.71
C GLY A 115 -17.43 -19.23 4.41
N HIS A 116 -17.04 -20.50 4.21
CA HIS A 116 -16.44 -20.94 2.95
C HIS A 116 -17.39 -20.72 1.77
N LYS A 117 -18.65 -21.14 1.90
CA LYS A 117 -19.67 -20.92 0.85
C LYS A 117 -19.86 -19.43 0.55
N GLN A 118 -19.78 -18.56 1.56
CA GLN A 118 -19.79 -17.10 1.36
C GLN A 118 -18.55 -16.63 0.61
N ALA A 119 -17.36 -17.09 0.99
CA ALA A 119 -16.10 -16.75 0.33
C ALA A 119 -16.09 -17.15 -1.15
N VAL A 120 -16.63 -18.33 -1.50
CA VAL A 120 -16.83 -18.75 -2.91
C VAL A 120 -17.72 -17.76 -3.66
N ARG A 121 -18.86 -17.35 -3.09
CA ARG A 121 -19.77 -16.39 -3.74
C ARG A 121 -19.15 -15.00 -3.90
N GLN A 122 -18.43 -14.52 -2.89
CA GLN A 122 -17.85 -13.18 -2.86
C GLN A 122 -16.62 -13.08 -3.75
N SER A 123 -15.74 -14.08 -3.74
CA SER A 123 -14.55 -14.12 -4.60
C SER A 123 -14.89 -14.11 -6.09
N ARG A 124 -15.97 -14.79 -6.50
CA ARG A 124 -16.51 -14.68 -7.87
C ARG A 124 -16.81 -13.22 -8.25
N ARG A 125 -17.23 -12.37 -7.31
CA ARG A 125 -17.47 -10.94 -7.59
C ARG A 125 -16.17 -10.19 -7.84
N TRP A 126 -15.12 -10.47 -7.06
CA TRP A 126 -13.79 -9.88 -7.24
C TRP A 126 -13.18 -10.22 -8.61
N MET A 127 -13.50 -11.40 -9.14
CA MET A 127 -12.99 -11.86 -10.43
C MET A 127 -13.69 -11.23 -11.64
N ARG A 128 -14.85 -10.55 -11.49
CA ARG A 128 -15.64 -10.00 -12.61
C ARG A 128 -15.18 -8.65 -13.17
N ARG A 129 -14.62 -7.76 -12.35
CA ARG A 129 -14.22 -6.40 -12.76
C ARG A 129 -12.80 -6.07 -12.34
N SER A 130 -12.13 -5.21 -13.11
CA SER A 130 -10.76 -4.80 -12.79
C SER A 130 -10.83 -3.91 -11.55
N TYR A 131 -9.81 -3.99 -10.71
CA TYR A 131 -9.71 -3.15 -9.53
C TYR A 131 -9.03 -1.82 -9.88
N GLY A 132 -9.34 -0.75 -9.14
CA GLY A 132 -8.59 0.52 -9.17
C GLY A 132 -8.99 1.51 -10.26
N GLY A 133 -9.73 1.07 -11.30
CA GLY A 133 -10.09 1.92 -12.43
C GLY A 133 -10.96 3.15 -12.09
N TRP A 134 -11.72 3.10 -10.99
CA TRP A 134 -12.52 4.24 -10.51
C TRP A 134 -11.69 5.29 -9.75
N LEU A 135 -10.44 4.97 -9.39
CA LEU A 135 -9.50 5.83 -8.67
C LEU A 135 -8.22 6.13 -9.48
N ASP A 136 -8.22 5.78 -10.77
CA ASP A 136 -7.07 5.96 -11.67
C ASP A 136 -5.83 5.18 -11.22
N GLU A 137 -6.01 4.11 -10.45
CA GLU A 137 -4.90 3.31 -9.92
C GLU A 137 -4.42 2.30 -10.96
N TRP A 138 -3.68 2.79 -11.96
CA TRP A 138 -3.20 2.04 -13.11
C TRP A 138 -2.63 0.67 -12.77
N LEU A 139 -1.77 0.58 -11.74
CA LEU A 139 -1.07 -0.65 -11.40
C LEU A 139 -2.02 -1.82 -11.15
N TYR A 140 -3.18 -1.61 -10.51
CA TYR A 140 -4.11 -2.70 -10.19
C TYR A 140 -4.79 -3.25 -11.45
N GLY A 141 -4.94 -2.41 -12.48
CA GLY A 141 -5.43 -2.83 -13.79
C GLY A 141 -4.45 -3.72 -14.56
N GLN A 142 -3.18 -3.76 -14.16
CA GLN A 142 -2.14 -4.57 -14.79
C GLN A 142 -1.90 -5.91 -14.09
N ILE A 143 -2.47 -6.13 -12.90
CA ILE A 143 -2.27 -7.37 -12.14
C ILE A 143 -3.19 -8.46 -12.68
N GLU A 144 -2.63 -9.65 -12.91
CA GLU A 144 -3.40 -10.83 -13.28
C GLU A 144 -4.44 -11.14 -12.19
N ARG A 145 -5.67 -11.47 -12.61
CA ARG A 145 -6.71 -11.82 -11.65
C ARG A 145 -6.47 -13.21 -11.10
N GLY A 146 -6.60 -13.32 -9.79
CA GLY A 146 -6.47 -14.61 -9.13
C GLY A 146 -6.79 -14.51 -7.65
N LEU A 147 -6.96 -15.67 -7.05
CA LEU A 147 -7.26 -15.86 -5.65
C LEU A 147 -6.11 -16.63 -5.01
N LEU A 148 -5.92 -16.38 -3.73
CA LEU A 148 -5.01 -17.14 -2.88
C LEU A 148 -5.68 -17.43 -1.54
N VAL A 149 -5.23 -18.53 -0.94
CA VAL A 149 -5.60 -18.94 0.41
C VAL A 149 -4.35 -18.96 1.26
N GLU A 150 -4.46 -18.42 2.46
CA GLU A 150 -3.41 -18.33 3.47
C GLU A 150 -3.93 -18.86 4.80
N PRO A 151 -3.07 -19.42 5.67
CA PRO A 151 -3.47 -19.69 7.04
C PRO A 151 -3.87 -18.39 7.73
N PHE A 152 -4.82 -18.46 8.67
CA PHE A 152 -5.06 -17.34 9.57
C PHE A 152 -3.86 -17.16 10.49
N ILE A 153 -3.46 -15.91 10.72
CA ILE A 153 -2.33 -15.58 11.60
C ILE A 153 -2.84 -14.63 12.70
N GLY A 154 -2.55 -14.98 13.95
CA GLY A 154 -2.97 -14.27 15.15
C GLY A 154 -3.99 -15.07 15.97
N GLU A 155 -4.35 -14.53 17.13
CA GLU A 155 -5.37 -15.10 18.00
C GLU A 155 -6.71 -14.44 17.72
N ALA A 156 -7.63 -15.16 17.08
CA ALA A 156 -8.99 -14.68 16.90
C ALA A 156 -9.63 -14.38 18.28
N PRO A 157 -10.36 -13.28 18.47
CA PRO A 157 -10.87 -12.35 17.45
C PRO A 157 -9.95 -11.15 17.16
N THR A 158 -8.78 -11.06 17.79
CA THR A 158 -7.94 -9.85 17.74
C THR A 158 -7.07 -9.84 16.49
N LEU A 159 -7.25 -8.83 15.63
CA LEU A 159 -6.38 -8.63 14.48
C LEU A 159 -4.99 -8.16 14.94
N PRO A 160 -3.90 -8.65 14.32
CA PRO A 160 -2.56 -8.16 14.60
C PRO A 160 -2.44 -6.65 14.42
N VAL A 161 -1.59 -6.03 15.24
CA VAL A 161 -1.20 -4.63 15.05
C VAL A 161 -0.44 -4.52 13.71
N ASP A 162 -0.79 -3.52 12.93
CA ASP A 162 -0.28 -3.28 11.59
C ASP A 162 0.55 -2.00 11.59
N TYR A 163 1.82 -2.17 11.23
CA TYR A 163 2.82 -1.12 11.14
C TYR A 163 3.09 -0.83 9.67
N LYS A 164 2.73 0.38 9.24
CA LYS A 164 2.92 0.80 7.86
C LYS A 164 4.13 1.71 7.78
N VAL A 165 5.23 1.17 7.26
CA VAL A 165 6.50 1.88 7.16
C VAL A 165 6.58 2.60 5.82
N PHE A 166 6.71 3.93 5.86
CA PHE A 166 6.84 4.79 4.70
C PHE A 166 8.33 4.95 4.36
N VAL A 167 8.71 4.46 3.19
CA VAL A 167 10.10 4.44 2.71
C VAL A 167 10.24 5.41 1.55
N PHE A 168 11.19 6.33 1.65
CA PHE A 168 11.52 7.32 0.62
C PHE A 168 12.97 7.16 0.19
N GLY A 169 13.22 6.93 -1.10
CA GLY A 169 14.59 6.74 -1.61
C GLY A 169 15.35 5.57 -0.96
N GLY A 170 14.63 4.52 -0.51
CA GLY A 170 15.21 3.40 0.23
C GLY A 170 15.42 3.66 1.74
N GLU A 171 15.02 4.81 2.28
CA GLU A 171 15.15 5.14 3.70
C GLU A 171 13.77 5.13 4.41
N ALA A 172 13.62 4.40 5.52
CA ALA A 172 12.35 4.34 6.27
C ALA A 172 12.16 5.58 7.15
N ARG A 173 11.22 6.46 6.80
CA ARG A 173 11.09 7.78 7.44
C ARG A 173 10.00 7.84 8.51
N PHE A 174 8.89 7.15 8.28
CA PHE A 174 7.71 7.21 9.14
C PHE A 174 7.09 5.83 9.34
N VAL A 175 6.45 5.63 10.48
CA VAL A 175 5.64 4.45 10.81
C VAL A 175 4.24 4.91 11.19
N GLN A 176 3.25 4.43 10.45
CA GLN A 176 1.85 4.64 10.78
C GLN A 176 1.32 3.41 11.51
N VAL A 177 0.80 3.62 12.72
CA VAL A 177 0.21 2.58 13.56
C VAL A 177 -1.30 2.78 13.58
N HIS A 178 -2.05 1.73 13.24
CA HIS A 178 -3.52 1.76 13.29
C HIS A 178 -4.00 1.34 14.68
N LEU A 179 -4.78 2.21 15.33
CA LEU A 179 -5.40 1.97 16.62
C LEU A 179 -6.89 1.64 16.43
N ASP A 180 -7.40 0.74 17.28
CA ASP A 180 -8.83 0.42 17.40
C ASP A 180 -9.52 0.14 16.05
N ARG A 181 -9.02 -0.87 15.32
CA ARG A 181 -9.53 -1.25 13.99
C ARG A 181 -10.98 -1.75 14.00
N ALA A 182 -11.44 -2.26 15.16
CA ALA A 182 -12.79 -2.79 15.33
C ALA A 182 -13.81 -1.72 15.77
N GLY A 183 -13.33 -0.57 16.27
CA GLY A 183 -14.14 0.56 16.74
C GLY A 183 -13.91 1.82 15.92
N ARG A 184 -13.47 2.90 16.57
CA ARG A 184 -13.18 4.17 15.89
C ARG A 184 -11.76 4.11 15.33
N HIS A 185 -11.65 3.57 14.11
CA HIS A 185 -10.38 3.41 13.43
C HIS A 185 -9.64 4.75 13.34
N ARG A 186 -8.47 4.79 14.00
CA ARG A 186 -7.59 5.95 14.09
C ARG A 186 -6.17 5.52 13.75
N TRP A 187 -5.30 6.49 13.48
CA TRP A 187 -3.87 6.21 13.35
C TRP A 187 -3.02 7.29 13.96
N ILE A 188 -1.82 6.87 14.32
CA ILE A 188 -0.73 7.74 14.75
C ILE A 188 0.40 7.55 13.75
N VAL A 189 1.02 8.65 13.33
CA VAL A 189 2.24 8.61 12.53
C VAL A 189 3.40 9.03 13.41
N LEU A 190 4.38 8.15 13.52
CA LEU A 190 5.62 8.34 14.26
C LEU A 190 6.78 8.42 13.28
N ASP A 191 7.82 9.15 13.62
CA ASP A 191 9.10 9.06 12.90
C ASP A 191 9.87 7.80 13.31
N ARG A 192 11.04 7.59 12.70
CA ARG A 192 11.90 6.45 13.03
C ARG A 192 12.52 6.48 14.43
N GLN A 193 12.52 7.64 15.11
CA GLN A 193 12.90 7.77 16.52
C GLN A 193 11.69 7.57 17.45
N TRP A 194 10.57 7.11 16.90
CA TRP A 194 9.32 6.87 17.61
C TRP A 194 8.73 8.14 18.23
N GLN A 195 8.99 9.30 17.62
CA GLN A 195 8.37 10.57 18.01
C GLN A 195 7.16 10.84 17.15
N ARG A 196 6.05 11.28 17.77
CA ARG A 196 4.80 11.55 17.06
C ARG A 196 4.96 12.75 16.13
N VAL A 197 4.65 12.53 14.85
CA VAL A 197 4.67 13.59 13.81
C VAL A 197 3.27 13.90 13.25
N SER A 198 2.31 12.97 13.43
CA SER A 198 0.90 13.24 13.16
C SER A 198 0.33 14.28 14.14
N GLU A 199 -0.89 14.71 13.89
CA GLU A 199 -1.59 15.61 14.79
C GLU A 199 -1.74 14.97 16.18
N ALA A 200 -1.60 15.80 17.22
CA ALA A 200 -1.81 15.36 18.59
C ALA A 200 -3.27 14.94 18.76
N SER A 201 -3.48 13.84 19.50
CA SER A 201 -4.81 13.36 19.86
C SER A 201 -4.85 13.02 21.33
N SER A 202 -6.05 12.81 21.87
CA SER A 202 -6.22 12.25 23.21
C SER A 202 -5.72 10.80 23.34
N ASP A 203 -5.51 10.10 22.22
CA ASP A 203 -4.95 8.75 22.25
C ASP A 203 -3.45 8.77 22.59
N PRO A 204 -3.01 7.96 23.57
CA PRO A 204 -1.61 7.85 23.93
C PRO A 204 -0.81 7.24 22.79
N ASP A 205 0.47 7.63 22.70
CA ASP A 205 1.38 7.03 21.74
C ASP A 205 1.64 5.57 22.12
N PRO A 206 1.52 4.62 21.17
CA PRO A 206 1.83 3.22 21.45
C PRO A 206 3.32 3.08 21.76
N ALA A 207 3.68 2.09 22.58
CA ALA A 207 5.08 1.73 22.77
C ALA A 207 5.71 1.24 21.45
N PRO A 208 7.01 1.48 21.22
CA PRO A 208 7.71 0.93 20.06
C PRO A 208 7.65 -0.60 20.10
N PRO A 209 7.34 -1.27 18.97
CA PRO A 209 7.42 -2.73 18.93
C PRO A 209 8.86 -3.17 19.15
N ALA A 210 9.05 -4.32 19.80
CA ALA A 210 10.38 -4.90 20.04
C ALA A 210 11.17 -5.07 18.72
N GLU A 211 10.46 -5.45 17.66
CA GLU A 211 11.02 -5.67 16.33
C GLU A 211 11.07 -4.40 15.45
N LEU A 212 10.92 -3.19 16.02
CA LEU A 212 10.91 -1.94 15.25
C LEU A 212 12.12 -1.83 14.32
N SER A 213 13.33 -2.05 14.86
CA SER A 213 14.56 -1.91 14.08
C SER A 213 14.64 -2.95 12.94
N VAL A 214 14.05 -4.13 13.13
CA VAL A 214 14.00 -5.21 12.15
C VAL A 214 12.99 -4.86 11.05
N MET A 215 11.81 -4.35 11.41
CA MET A 215 10.81 -3.84 10.45
C MET A 215 11.36 -2.69 9.60
N LEU A 216 12.06 -1.73 10.21
CA LEU A 216 12.65 -0.60 9.48
C LEU A 216 13.69 -1.05 8.45
N ARG A 217 14.65 -1.90 8.85
CA ARG A 217 15.66 -2.45 7.92
C ARG A 217 15.04 -3.29 6.80
N ALA A 218 14.03 -4.09 7.12
CA ALA A 218 13.28 -4.86 6.14
C ALA A 218 12.58 -3.94 5.12
N ALA A 219 11.91 -2.89 5.60
CA ALA A 219 11.25 -1.91 4.75
C ALA A 219 12.24 -1.19 3.83
N GLU A 220 13.39 -0.77 4.36
CA GLU A 220 14.47 -0.12 3.60
C GLU A 220 14.99 -1.03 2.48
N ARG A 221 15.22 -2.31 2.78
CA ARG A 221 15.64 -3.30 1.79
C ARG A 221 14.59 -3.53 0.71
N LEU A 222 13.31 -3.63 1.08
CA LEU A 222 12.21 -3.80 0.12
C LEU A 222 11.97 -2.53 -0.72
N GLY A 223 12.22 -1.35 -0.15
CA GLY A 223 12.06 -0.05 -0.82
C GLY A 223 13.27 0.42 -1.60
N ALA A 224 14.37 -0.32 -1.60
CA ALA A 224 15.57 0.01 -2.35
C ALA A 224 15.25 0.16 -3.85
N GLY A 225 15.68 1.29 -4.44
CA GLY A 225 15.43 1.59 -5.86
C GLY A 225 14.04 2.13 -6.19
N PHE A 226 13.26 2.54 -5.18
CA PHE A 226 12.00 3.29 -5.35
C PHE A 226 12.10 4.68 -4.72
N CYS A 227 11.52 5.68 -5.39
CA CYS A 227 11.39 7.03 -4.83
C CYS A 227 10.48 7.02 -3.58
N PHE A 228 9.46 6.16 -3.62
CA PHE A 228 8.54 5.94 -2.51
C PHE A 228 7.89 4.56 -2.59
N VAL A 229 7.83 3.87 -1.46
CA VAL A 229 6.93 2.74 -1.23
C VAL A 229 6.53 2.68 0.24
N ARG A 230 5.31 2.22 0.52
CA ARG A 230 4.89 1.85 1.87
C ARG A 230 4.99 0.33 2.01
N ALA A 231 5.70 -0.15 3.03
CA ALA A 231 5.78 -1.55 3.37
C ALA A 231 5.02 -1.79 4.68
N ASP A 232 4.06 -2.71 4.65
CA ASP A 232 3.20 -2.99 5.80
C ASP A 232 3.65 -4.28 6.46
N PHE A 233 3.67 -4.27 7.80
CA PHE A 233 4.07 -5.41 8.61
C PHE A 233 3.04 -5.68 9.70
N TYR A 234 2.84 -6.96 10.00
CA TYR A 234 2.11 -7.40 11.17
C TYR A 234 3.09 -7.88 12.23
N GLN A 235 2.73 -7.74 13.51
CA GLN A 235 3.45 -8.40 14.60
C GLN A 235 2.62 -9.54 15.15
N VAL A 236 3.19 -10.75 15.14
CA VAL A 236 2.53 -11.98 15.61
C VAL A 236 3.56 -12.77 16.40
N ASP A 237 3.21 -13.17 17.63
CA ASP A 237 4.10 -13.90 18.55
C ASP A 237 5.47 -13.21 18.73
N GLY A 238 5.44 -11.88 18.78
CA GLY A 238 6.64 -11.05 18.89
C GLY A 238 7.49 -10.97 17.63
N LYS A 239 7.11 -11.61 16.51
CA LYS A 239 7.84 -11.58 15.24
C LYS A 239 7.14 -10.70 14.21
N ALA A 240 7.93 -9.92 13.48
CA ALA A 240 7.46 -9.18 12.32
C ALA A 240 7.18 -10.13 11.14
N ARG A 241 6.05 -9.92 10.45
CA ARG A 241 5.71 -10.58 9.19
C ARG A 241 5.29 -9.55 8.16
N PHE A 242 5.62 -9.81 6.90
CA PHE A 242 5.23 -8.97 5.78
C PHE A 242 3.72 -9.05 5.51
N GLY A 243 3.12 -7.90 5.26
CA GLY A 243 1.72 -7.76 4.88
C GLY A 243 1.53 -7.39 3.41
N GLU A 244 1.95 -6.18 3.03
CA GLU A 244 1.82 -5.68 1.66
C GLU A 244 2.87 -4.63 1.31
N MET A 245 3.14 -4.47 0.01
CA MET A 245 3.79 -3.28 -0.55
C MET A 245 2.72 -2.43 -1.22
N THR A 246 2.64 -1.15 -0.85
CA THR A 246 1.63 -0.23 -1.35
C THR A 246 2.27 1.00 -1.99
N PHE A 247 1.91 1.25 -3.24
CA PHE A 247 2.42 2.39 -4.03
C PHE A 247 1.44 3.56 -4.14
N TYR A 248 0.17 3.35 -3.80
CA TYR A 248 -0.91 4.35 -3.77
C TYR A 248 -1.63 4.40 -2.40
N PRO A 249 -0.92 4.68 -1.30
CA PRO A 249 -1.53 4.68 0.03
C PRO A 249 -2.65 5.72 0.12
N GLY A 250 -3.80 5.30 0.66
CA GLY A 250 -5.01 6.11 0.72
C GLY A 250 -5.48 6.63 -0.64
N SER A 251 -4.99 6.07 -1.74
CA SER A 251 -5.14 6.61 -3.10
C SER A 251 -4.67 8.08 -3.27
N GLY A 252 -3.91 8.64 -2.33
CA GLY A 252 -3.62 10.08 -2.26
C GLY A 252 -4.86 10.96 -1.98
N LEU A 253 -5.97 10.35 -1.59
CA LEU A 253 -7.27 10.97 -1.30
C LEU A 253 -7.57 11.05 0.21
N GLU A 254 -6.70 10.42 0.99
CA GLU A 254 -6.62 10.54 2.44
C GLU A 254 -5.85 11.81 2.82
N PRO A 255 -6.45 12.76 3.55
CA PRO A 255 -5.71 13.90 4.08
C PRO A 255 -4.63 13.45 5.06
N VAL A 256 -3.40 13.88 4.82
CA VAL A 256 -2.29 13.70 5.77
C VAL A 256 -2.28 14.91 6.71
N GLN A 257 -2.47 14.65 8.01
CA GLN A 257 -2.51 15.68 9.04
C GLN A 257 -1.34 15.51 10.04
N PRO A 258 -0.69 16.61 10.45
CA PRO A 258 -0.92 17.99 10.00
C PRO A 258 -0.43 18.24 8.57
N SER A 259 -0.89 19.31 7.92
CA SER A 259 -0.48 19.68 6.55
C SER A 259 1.05 19.79 6.35
N ARG A 260 1.80 20.15 7.41
CA ARG A 260 3.27 20.14 7.40
C ARG A 260 3.87 18.75 7.14
N LEU A 261 3.21 17.69 7.59
CA LEU A 261 3.64 16.31 7.37
C LEU A 261 3.44 15.90 5.90
N ASP A 262 2.31 16.28 5.29
CA ASP A 262 2.04 16.07 3.86
C ASP A 262 3.13 16.74 2.99
N LEU A 263 3.52 17.96 3.35
CA LEU A 263 4.62 18.69 2.71
C LEU A 263 5.98 18.03 2.94
N GLN A 264 6.29 17.63 4.18
CA GLN A 264 7.56 16.99 4.50
C GLN A 264 7.74 15.67 3.72
N MET A 265 6.71 14.83 3.69
CA MET A 265 6.70 13.59 2.90
C MET A 265 6.83 13.88 1.40
N GLY A 266 6.22 14.96 0.90
CA GLY A 266 6.36 15.38 -0.49
C GLY A 266 7.78 15.85 -0.86
N LEU A 267 8.47 16.54 0.05
CA LEU A 267 9.87 16.94 -0.13
C LEU A 267 10.82 15.72 -0.14
N LEU A 268 10.57 14.75 0.74
CA LEU A 268 11.33 13.49 0.78
C LEU A 268 11.15 12.69 -0.52
N TRP A 269 9.93 12.63 -1.06
CA TRP A 269 9.68 12.00 -2.35
C TRP A 269 10.44 12.72 -3.48
N ALA A 270 10.35 14.05 -3.54
CA ALA A 270 11.05 14.84 -4.55
C ALA A 270 12.57 14.62 -4.51
N ALA A 271 13.16 14.60 -3.31
CA ALA A 271 14.59 14.34 -3.12
C ALA A 271 15.02 12.91 -3.50
N ALA A 272 14.07 11.97 -3.51
CA ALA A 272 14.32 10.58 -3.88
C ALA A 272 14.15 10.31 -5.38
N LEU A 273 13.74 11.30 -6.18
CA LEU A 273 13.68 11.14 -7.63
C LEU A 273 15.09 10.92 -8.20
N PRO A 274 15.25 10.00 -9.17
CA PRO A 274 16.48 9.89 -9.92
C PRO A 274 16.85 11.22 -10.58
N ALA A 275 18.13 11.56 -10.59
CA ALA A 275 18.61 12.84 -11.13
C ALA A 275 18.22 13.09 -12.61
N TRP A 276 17.91 12.04 -13.38
CA TRP A 276 17.45 12.12 -14.78
C TRP A 276 15.93 12.30 -14.94
N LEU A 277 15.17 12.27 -13.84
CA LEU A 277 13.74 12.59 -13.77
C LEU A 277 13.46 13.97 -13.16
N GLU A 278 14.52 14.73 -12.82
CA GLU A 278 14.38 16.12 -12.40
C GLU A 278 13.68 16.93 -13.51
N PRO A 279 12.65 17.72 -13.19
CA PRO A 279 12.07 18.65 -14.15
C PRO A 279 13.19 19.52 -14.73
N ALA A 280 13.19 19.71 -16.06
CA ALA A 280 14.24 20.43 -16.82
C ALA A 280 14.54 21.87 -16.36
N SER A 281 13.88 22.39 -15.31
CA SER A 281 14.09 23.70 -14.71
C SER A 281 15.30 23.81 -13.78
N ARG A 282 16.09 22.76 -13.55
CA ARG A 282 17.33 22.81 -12.73
C ARG A 282 18.65 22.75 -13.52
N MET A 283 18.59 22.63 -14.85
CA MET A 283 19.80 22.66 -15.70
C MET A 283 20.18 24.06 -16.19
N VAL A 284 19.54 25.10 -15.66
CA VAL A 284 19.88 26.51 -15.95
C VAL A 284 20.09 27.23 -14.63
N ALA A 285 21.22 26.97 -13.99
CA ALA A 285 21.81 27.79 -12.93
C ALA A 285 23.31 27.84 -13.17
#